data_AF-A0A9X5XNZ2-F1
#
_entry.id   AF-A0A9X5XNZ2-F1
#
_cell.length_a   1.000
_cell.length_b   1.000
_cell.length_c   1.000
_cell.angle_alpha   90.00
_cell.angle_beta   90.00
_cell.angle_gamma   90.00
#
_symmetry.space_group_name_H-M   'P 1'
#
loop_
_entity.id
_entity.type
_entity.pdbx_description
1 polymer ?
#
loop_
_entity_poly.entity_id
_entity_poly.type
_entity_poly.pdbx_seq_one_letter_code
_entity_poly.pdbx_strand_id
1 'polypeptide(L)' 'MEQIKFKTFTEDSLEKLENSVNDYLQTSEGSTYKLLNITMKQSEEHKFPTIEEEFNAIVTLVKSDAL' A
#
# COMPACT_ATOMS: atom_id res chain seq x y z
N MET A 1 0.63 19.31 13.90
CA MET A 1 -0.45 19.26 12.87
C MET A 1 -0.62 17.79 12.48
N GLU A 2 -1.74 17.36 11.90
CA GLU A 2 -1.81 15.97 11.41
C GLU A 2 -1.07 15.86 10.06
N GLN A 3 -0.11 14.94 9.99
CA GLN A 3 0.62 14.62 8.78
C GLN A 3 -0.03 13.42 8.09
N ILE A 4 -0.49 13.62 6.86
CA ILE A 4 -1.05 12.55 6.01
C ILE A 4 0.02 12.09 5.02
N LYS A 5 0.18 10.77 4.89
CA LYS A 5 1.05 10.14 3.89
C LYS A 5 0.28 9.11 3.08
N PHE A 6 0.46 9.16 1.76
CA PHE A 6 -0.03 8.16 0.84
C PHE A 6 1.12 7.28 0.39
N LYS A 7 0.90 5.96 0.34
CA LYS A 7 1.85 5.01 -0.23
C LYS A 7 1.12 4.02 -1.12
N THR A 8 1.68 3.76 -2.30
CA THR A 8 1.14 2.78 -3.23
C THR A 8 2.06 1.57 -3.27
N PHE A 9 1.47 0.38 -3.29
CA PHE A 9 2.14 -0.90 -3.51
C PHE A 9 1.51 -1.57 -4.72
N THR A 10 2.33 -2.23 -5.53
CA THR A 10 1.88 -2.96 -6.72
C THR A 10 2.58 -4.31 -6.70
N GLU A 11 1.81 -5.39 -6.78
CA GLU A 11 2.31 -6.77 -6.73
C GLU A 11 1.53 -7.67 -7.69
N ASP A 12 2.08 -8.83 -8.01
CA ASP A 12 1.45 -9.80 -8.91
C ASP A 12 0.37 -10.69 -8.25
N SER A 13 0.17 -10.55 -6.94
CA SER A 13 -0.80 -11.33 -6.18
C SER A 13 -1.21 -10.61 -4.90
N LEU A 14 -2.42 -10.91 -4.41
CA LEU A 14 -2.92 -10.35 -3.15
C LEU A 14 -2.04 -10.72 -1.95
N GLU A 15 -1.50 -11.93 -1.90
CA GLU A 15 -0.63 -12.39 -0.80
C GLU A 15 0.66 -11.56 -0.73
N LYS A 16 1.31 -11.32 -1.88
CA LYS A 16 2.48 -10.44 -1.92
C LYS A 16 2.12 -9.00 -1.58
N LEU A 17 0.96 -8.52 -2.03
CA LEU A 17 0.50 -7.17 -1.72
C LEU A 17 0.29 -6.97 -0.22
N GLU A 18 -0.32 -7.95 0.45
CA GLU A 18 -0.49 -7.96 1.89
C GLU A 18 0.86 -7.95 2.61
N ASN A 19 1.79 -8.83 2.21
CA ASN A 19 3.13 -8.89 2.80
C ASN A 19 3.88 -7.57 2.62
N SER A 20 3.90 -6.99 1.41
CA SER A 20 4.57 -5.71 1.13
C SER A 20 4.00 -4.55 1.96
N VAL A 21 2.69 -4.51 2.16
CA VAL A 21 2.05 -3.51 3.04
C VAL A 21 2.44 -3.75 4.50
N ASN A 22 2.35 -4.98 4.99
CA ASN A 22 2.66 -5.33 6.38
C ASN A 22 4.14 -5.07 6.72
N ASP A 23 5.05 -5.48 5.84
CA ASP A 23 6.48 -5.24 5.97
C ASP A 23 6.76 -3.75 6.09
N TYR A 24 6.10 -2.93 5.26
CA TYR A 24 6.25 -1.48 5.37
C TYR A 24 5.77 -0.94 6.72
N LEU A 25 4.59 -1.36 7.19
CA LEU A 25 4.04 -0.90 8.47
C LEU A 25 4.94 -1.27 9.66
N GLN A 26 5.75 -2.31 9.54
CA GLN A 26 6.73 -2.72 10.56
C GLN A 26 8.08 -1.99 10.46
N THR A 27 8.34 -1.24 9.38
CA THR A 27 9.58 -0.46 9.27
C THR A 27 9.67 0.66 10.30
N SER A 28 10.89 1.16 10.54
CA SER A 28 11.13 2.34 11.37
C SER A 28 10.38 3.59 10.90
N GLU A 29 10.08 3.68 9.60
CA GLU A 29 9.25 4.75 9.07
C GLU A 29 7.76 4.45 9.28
N GLY A 30 7.29 3.30 8.79
CA GLY A 30 5.86 2.94 8.79
C GLY A 30 5.26 2.90 10.19
N SER A 31 6.03 2.42 11.18
CA SER A 31 5.63 2.37 12.59
C SER A 31 5.40 3.76 13.23
N THR A 32 5.91 4.84 12.61
CA THR A 32 5.66 6.21 13.10
C THR A 32 4.31 6.76 12.68
N TYR A 33 3.60 6.07 11.78
CA TYR A 33 2.27 6.44 11.32
C TYR A 33 1.22 5.42 11.78
N LYS A 34 -0.01 5.87 11.94
CA LYS A 34 -1.19 5.02 12.09
C LYS A 34 -1.84 4.79 10.73
N LEU A 35 -2.30 3.57 10.50
CA LEU A 35 -3.08 3.25 9.31
C LEU A 35 -4.48 3.85 9.41
N LEU A 36 -4.85 4.69 8.44
CA LEU A 36 -6.18 5.32 8.37
C LEU A 36 -7.10 4.58 7.41
N ASN A 37 -6.60 4.23 6.23
CA ASN A 37 -7.37 3.54 5.20
C ASN A 37 -6.46 2.75 4.24
N ILE A 38 -6.99 1.68 3.64
CA ILE A 38 -6.38 0.99 2.51
C ILE A 38 -7.45 0.80 1.43
N THR A 39 -7.12 1.19 0.21
CA THR A 39 -7.94 0.90 -0.98
C THR A 39 -7.16 -0.04 -1.89
N MET A 40 -7.73 -1.21 -2.20
CA MET A 40 -7.14 -2.16 -3.14
C MET A 40 -7.84 -2.10 -4.49
N LYS A 41 -7.06 -2.29 -5.57
CA LYS A 41 -7.54 -2.36 -6.94
C LYS A 41 -6.81 -3.47 -7.67
N GLN A 42 -7.56 -4.36 -8.32
CA GLN A 42 -7.01 -5.27 -9.31
C GLN A 42 -7.04 -4.59 -10.68
N SER A 43 -5.97 -4.70 -11.44
CA SER A 43 -5.86 -4.22 -12.81
C SER A 43 -5.34 -5.34 -13.70
N GLU A 44 -6.04 -5.58 -14.80
CA GLU A 44 -5.62 -6.52 -15.83
C GLU A 44 -4.99 -5.73 -16.99
N GLU A 45 -3.66 -5.79 -17.13
CA GLU A 45 -2.97 -5.17 -18.27
C GLU A 45 -2.86 -6.19 -19.41
N HIS A 46 -3.63 -5.95 -20.48
CA HIS A 46 -3.62 -6.79 -21.67
C HIS A 46 -2.47 -6.37 -22.59
N LYS A 47 -1.27 -6.96 -22.40
CA LYS A 47 -0.12 -6.79 -23.31
C LYS A 47 0.03 -8.02 -24.21
N PHE A 48 -0.67 -8.06 -25.34
CA PHE A 48 -0.61 -9.20 -26.26
C PHE A 48 0.85 -9.65 -26.55
N PRO A 49 1.20 -10.93 -26.38
CA PRO A 49 0.32 -12.10 -26.17
C PRO A 49 0.02 -12.44 -24.70
N THR A 50 0.52 -11.66 -23.73
CA THR A 50 0.43 -11.94 -22.29
C THR A 50 -0.70 -11.13 -21.63
N ILE A 51 -1.35 -11.71 -20.63
CA ILE A 51 -2.21 -10.96 -19.69
C ILE A 51 -1.42 -10.88 -18.39
N GLU A 52 -1.09 -9.66 -17.96
CA GLU A 52 -0.45 -9.40 -16.68
C GLU A 52 -1.53 -8.95 -15.69
N GLU A 53 -1.73 -9.72 -14.63
CA GLU A 53 -2.57 -9.32 -13.50
C GLU A 53 -1.71 -8.59 -12.46
N GLU A 54 -2.13 -7.38 -12.10
CA GLU A 54 -1.50 -6.59 -11.06
C GLU A 54 -2.51 -6.21 -9.98
N PHE A 55 -2.07 -6.27 -8.73
CA PHE A 55 -2.82 -5.83 -7.56
C PHE A 55 -2.15 -4.60 -6.97
N ASN A 56 -2.94 -3.55 -6.78
CA ASN A 56 -2.50 -2.27 -6.28
C ASN A 56 -3.15 -1.96 -4.93
N ALA A 57 -2.38 -1.52 -3.94
CA ALA A 57 -2.88 -1.00 -2.67
C ALA A 57 -2.49 0.47 -2.51
N ILE A 58 -3.46 1.34 -2.33
CA ILE A 58 -3.26 2.74 -1.91
C ILE A 58 -3.50 2.81 -0.41
N VAL A 59 -2.42 3.00 0.34
CA VAL A 59 -2.40 3.05 1.80
C VAL A 59 -2.36 4.52 2.25
N THR A 60 -3.33 4.90 3.07
CA THR A 60 -3.41 6.23 3.70
C THR A 60 -3.00 6.13 5.15
N LEU A 61 -2.00 6.91 5.51
CA LEU A 61 -1.34 6.89 6.81
C LEU A 61 -1.44 8.26 7.46
N VAL A 62 -1.62 8.30 8.77
CA VAL A 62 -1.73 9.52 9.54
C VAL A 62 -0.77 9.50 10.71
N LYS A 63 -0.04 10.59 10.93
CA LYS A 63 0.76 10.82 12.11
C LYS A 63 0.28 12.11 12.75
N SER A 64 -0.22 12.02 13.98
CA SER A 64 -0.48 13.19 14.80
C SER A 64 0.81 13.52 15.54
N ASP A 65 1.30 14.76 15.43
CA ASP A 65 2.29 15.24 16.37
C ASP A 65 1.65 15.22 17.76
N ALA A 66 2.04 14.27 18.60
CA ALA A 66 1.71 14.34 20.02
C ALA A 66 2.43 15.58 20.58
N LEU A 67 1.65 16.55 21.08
CA LEU A 67 2.14 17.64 21.91
C LEU A 67 2.71 17.09 23.22
#